data_AF-A0A9X7NWJ6-F1
#
_entry.id   AF-A0A9X7NWJ6-F1
#
_cell.length_a   1.000
_cell.length_b   1.000
_cell.length_c   1.000
_cell.angle_alpha   90.00
_cell.angle_beta   90.00
_cell.angle_gamma   90.00
#
_symmetry.space_group_name_H-M   'P 1'
#
loop_
_entity.id
_entity.type
_entity.pdbx_description
1 polymer ?
#
loop_
_entity_poly.entity_id
_entity_poly.type
_entity_poly.pdbx_seq_one_letter_code
_entity_poly.pdbx_strand_id
1 'polypeptide(L)'
;MATAPFGVRLLVGAATVAVEETLKLPQTILTYPMTLASQAAHAVMRWQQGVADLVNKGDTTLESLFPPKDEQPEWATFDDDIEDSFDGGAATFDDDTDPRTEGRFALYSFSEDGATPPNASADNEAPAGRNGAADPTVPTPDLVDELDYGSLTLAQLRARLASLSLDELETLLAYEEATKARAPFQTLLANRITRTTAK
;
A
#
# COMPACT_ATOMS: atom_id res chain seq x y z
N MET A 1 10.16 -40.23 -33.41
CA MET A 1 10.41 -39.21 -32.37
C MET A 1 9.75 -37.92 -32.81
N ALA A 2 8.64 -37.53 -32.19
CA ALA A 2 7.92 -36.32 -32.59
C ALA A 2 8.77 -35.09 -32.25
N THR A 3 9.08 -34.29 -33.27
CA THR A 3 9.95 -33.12 -33.20
C THR A 3 9.05 -31.90 -32.95
N ALA A 4 9.26 -31.16 -31.87
CA ALA A 4 8.43 -30.00 -31.56
C ALA A 4 8.54 -28.93 -32.68
N PRO A 5 7.46 -28.20 -33.01
CA PRO A 5 7.48 -27.14 -34.01
C PRO A 5 8.53 -26.06 -33.69
N PHE A 6 9.11 -25.44 -34.73
CA PHE A 6 10.19 -24.45 -34.58
C PHE A 6 9.83 -23.31 -33.62
N GLY A 7 8.61 -22.77 -33.71
CA GLY A 7 8.14 -21.71 -32.82
C GLY A 7 8.09 -22.15 -31.35
N VAL A 8 7.64 -23.38 -31.08
CA VAL A 8 7.62 -23.94 -29.72
C VAL A 8 9.03 -24.09 -29.17
N ARG A 9 9.99 -24.56 -29.99
CA ARG A 9 11.39 -24.67 -29.57
C ARG A 9 12.06 -23.34 -29.32
N LEU A 10 11.74 -22.33 -30.13
CA LEU A 10 12.25 -20.97 -29.94
C LEU A 10 11.69 -20.37 -28.64
N LEU A 11 10.40 -20.56 -28.37
CA LEU A 11 9.79 -20.11 -27.12
C LEU A 11 10.34 -20.86 -25.90
N VAL A 12 10.50 -22.18 -25.99
CA VAL A 12 11.10 -22.99 -24.93
C VAL A 12 12.57 -22.59 -24.71
N GLY A 13 13.34 -22.40 -25.79
CA GLY A 13 14.73 -21.93 -25.74
C GLY A 13 14.87 -20.54 -25.12
N ALA A 14 14.02 -19.59 -25.53
CA ALA A 14 14.00 -18.25 -24.97
C ALA A 14 13.57 -18.25 -23.49
N ALA A 15 12.59 -19.09 -23.12
CA ALA A 15 12.17 -19.26 -21.73
C ALA A 15 13.29 -19.88 -20.88
N THR A 16 13.99 -20.90 -21.39
CA THR A 16 15.13 -21.49 -20.68
C THR A 16 16.27 -20.49 -20.49
N VAL A 17 16.56 -19.64 -21.48
CA VAL A 17 17.58 -18.59 -21.37
C VAL A 17 17.18 -17.53 -20.34
N ALA A 18 15.90 -17.11 -20.34
CA ALA A 18 15.41 -16.17 -19.33
C ALA A 18 15.52 -16.74 -17.91
N VAL A 19 15.18 -18.01 -17.72
CA VAL A 19 15.29 -18.70 -16.41
C VAL A 19 16.75 -18.79 -15.97
N GLU A 20 17.65 -19.25 -16.83
CA GLU A 20 19.08 -19.33 -16.49
C GLU A 20 19.67 -17.96 -16.13
N GLU A 21 19.27 -16.90 -16.82
CA GLU A 21 19.76 -15.56 -16.52
C GLU A 21 19.16 -15.00 -15.22
N THR A 22 17.91 -15.35 -14.89
CA THR A 22 17.34 -15.01 -13.57
C THR A 22 18.04 -15.73 -12.42
N LEU A 23 18.54 -16.95 -12.64
CA LEU A 23 19.27 -17.71 -11.62
C LEU A 23 20.72 -17.22 -11.44
N LYS A 24 21.31 -16.52 -12.40
CA LYS A 24 22.64 -15.88 -12.27
C LYS A 24 22.60 -14.51 -11.56
N LEU A 25 21.46 -13.84 -11.58
CA LEU A 25 21.27 -12.55 -10.89
C LEU A 25 21.61 -12.55 -9.38
N PRO A 26 21.26 -13.56 -8.54
CA PRO A 26 21.55 -13.51 -7.11
C PRO A 26 23.03 -13.32 -6.77
N GLN A 27 23.94 -13.87 -7.60
CA GLN A 27 25.38 -13.75 -7.39
C GLN A 27 25.93 -12.37 -7.76
N THR A 28 25.17 -11.59 -8.55
CA THR A 28 25.53 -10.23 -8.97
C THR A 28 25.03 -9.16 -7.97
N ILE A 29 24.12 -9.50 -7.06
CA ILE A 29 23.54 -8.58 -6.06
C ILE A 29 24.61 -7.98 -5.12
N LEU A 30 25.74 -8.67 -4.93
CA LEU A 30 26.81 -8.27 -4.01
C LEU A 30 27.61 -7.03 -4.44
N THR A 31 27.63 -6.72 -5.74
CA THR A 31 28.30 -5.53 -6.31
C THR A 31 27.33 -4.40 -6.66
N TYR A 32 26.02 -4.60 -6.50
CA TYR A 32 25.04 -3.59 -6.87
C TYR A 32 24.80 -2.56 -5.76
N PRO A 33 24.63 -1.27 -6.09
CA PRO A 33 24.22 -0.24 -5.15
C PRO A 33 22.95 -0.63 -4.39
N MET A 34 22.92 -0.30 -3.11
CA MET A 34 21.89 -0.68 -2.14
C MET A 34 20.46 -0.27 -2.52
N THR A 35 20.30 0.63 -3.50
CA THR A 35 19.02 1.07 -4.05
C THR A 35 18.28 -0.01 -4.83
N LEU A 36 19.00 -0.91 -5.51
CA LEU A 36 18.39 -1.98 -6.31
C LEU A 36 17.81 -3.10 -5.44
N ALA A 37 18.38 -3.32 -4.25
CA ALA A 37 17.82 -4.24 -3.26
C ALA A 37 16.44 -3.78 -2.79
N SER A 38 16.25 -2.47 -2.57
CA SER A 38 14.96 -1.90 -2.16
C SER A 38 13.91 -1.96 -3.27
N GLN A 39 14.30 -1.69 -4.52
CA GLN A 39 13.39 -1.80 -5.67
C GLN A 39 12.88 -3.23 -5.86
N ALA A 40 13.76 -4.23 -5.68
CA ALA A 40 13.38 -5.64 -5.71
C ALA A 40 12.36 -5.98 -4.60
N ALA A 41 12.60 -5.53 -3.36
CA ALA A 41 11.66 -5.76 -2.25
C ALA A 41 10.28 -5.12 -2.52
N HIS A 42 10.24 -3.91 -3.08
CA HIS A 42 9.00 -3.25 -3.45
C HIS A 42 8.28 -3.91 -4.64
N ALA A 43 9.01 -4.55 -5.55
CA ALA A 43 8.42 -5.34 -6.62
C ALA A 43 7.74 -6.61 -6.08
N VAL A 44 8.36 -7.28 -5.09
CA VAL A 44 7.79 -8.45 -4.43
C VAL A 44 6.49 -8.13 -3.71
N MET A 45 6.43 -7.03 -2.96
CA MET A 45 5.21 -6.63 -2.26
C MET A 45 4.03 -6.42 -3.23
N ARG A 46 4.29 -5.73 -4.35
CA ARG A 46 3.26 -5.51 -5.38
C ARG A 46 2.83 -6.80 -6.06
N TRP A 47 3.75 -7.74 -6.22
CA TRP A 47 3.44 -9.07 -6.75
C TRP A 47 2.53 -9.85 -5.80
N GLN A 48 2.82 -9.84 -4.49
CA GLN A 48 1.97 -10.48 -3.49
C GLN A 48 0.54 -9.89 -3.48
N GLN A 49 0.43 -8.56 -3.58
CA GLN A 49 -0.85 -7.87 -3.69
C GLN A 49 -1.60 -8.25 -4.97
N GLY A 50 -0.91 -8.26 -6.12
CA GLY A 50 -1.53 -8.65 -7.39
C GLY A 50 -2.01 -10.10 -7.42
N VAL A 51 -1.29 -11.02 -6.76
CA VAL A 51 -1.73 -12.42 -6.61
C VAL A 51 -2.96 -12.51 -5.72
N ALA A 52 -2.98 -11.81 -4.57
CA ALA A 52 -4.14 -11.80 -3.69
C ALA A 52 -5.39 -11.24 -4.38
N ASP A 53 -5.25 -10.14 -5.12
CA ASP A 53 -6.34 -9.54 -5.91
C ASP A 53 -6.83 -10.51 -7.01
N LEU A 54 -5.91 -11.22 -7.66
CA LEU A 54 -6.27 -12.22 -8.68
C LEU A 54 -6.98 -13.42 -8.07
N VAL A 55 -6.58 -13.87 -6.89
CA VAL A 55 -7.24 -14.97 -6.15
C VAL A 55 -8.66 -14.56 -5.76
N ASN A 56 -8.84 -13.40 -5.13
CA ASN A 56 -10.17 -12.89 -4.76
C ASN A 56 -11.06 -12.70 -6.00
N LYS A 57 -10.48 -12.19 -7.10
CA LYS A 57 -11.21 -12.05 -8.36
C LYS A 57 -11.54 -13.40 -9.00
N GLY A 58 -10.65 -14.38 -8.85
CA GLY A 58 -10.89 -15.77 -9.27
C GLY A 58 -12.05 -16.39 -8.50
N ASP A 59 -12.05 -16.22 -7.18
CA ASP A 59 -13.09 -16.71 -6.27
C ASP A 59 -14.46 -16.12 -6.62
N THR A 60 -14.55 -14.79 -6.72
CA THR A 60 -15.79 -14.10 -7.15
C THR A 60 -16.25 -14.48 -8.56
N THR A 61 -15.32 -14.75 -9.49
CA THR A 61 -15.67 -15.21 -10.84
C THR A 61 -16.17 -16.66 -10.82
N LEU A 62 -15.63 -17.51 -9.95
CA LEU A 62 -16.07 -18.89 -9.77
C LEU A 62 -17.46 -18.95 -9.12
N GLU A 63 -17.73 -18.15 -8.08
CA GLU A 63 -19.06 -18.04 -7.46
C GLU A 63 -20.12 -17.53 -8.45
N SER A 64 -19.73 -16.62 -9.36
CA SER A 64 -20.63 -16.13 -10.41
C SER A 64 -20.92 -17.18 -11.50
N LEU A 65 -19.98 -18.08 -11.78
CA LEU A 65 -20.11 -19.13 -12.81
C LEU A 65 -20.72 -20.43 -12.25
N PHE A 66 -20.52 -20.68 -10.95
CA PHE A 66 -21.07 -21.80 -10.20
C PHE A 66 -21.89 -21.24 -9.02
N PRO A 67 -23.19 -20.97 -9.24
CA PRO A 67 -24.07 -20.51 -8.17
C PRO A 67 -23.94 -21.44 -6.96
N PRO A 68 -23.87 -20.90 -5.72
CA PRO A 68 -23.69 -21.69 -4.52
C PRO A 68 -24.81 -22.72 -4.47
N LYS A 69 -24.44 -23.98 -4.66
CA LYS A 69 -25.29 -25.10 -4.30
C LYS A 69 -25.13 -25.25 -2.80
N ASP A 70 -26.24 -25.14 -2.07
CA ASP A 70 -26.38 -25.57 -0.66
C ASP A 70 -26.22 -27.10 -0.53
N GLU A 71 -25.29 -27.71 -1.26
CA GLU A 71 -24.88 -29.08 -1.08
C GLU A 71 -23.79 -29.02 -0.02
N GLN A 72 -24.20 -28.95 1.25
CA GLN A 72 -23.31 -29.18 2.40
C GLN A 72 -22.54 -30.47 2.12
N PRO A 73 -21.25 -30.39 1.81
CA PRO A 73 -20.55 -31.56 1.36
C PRO A 73 -20.35 -32.50 2.54
N GLU A 74 -20.29 -33.81 2.27
CA GLU A 74 -20.26 -34.92 3.26
C GLU A 74 -19.19 -34.79 4.37
N TRP A 75 -18.25 -33.85 4.24
CA TRP A 75 -17.17 -33.55 5.20
C TRP A 75 -17.47 -32.36 6.14
N ALA A 76 -18.59 -31.66 5.92
CA ALA A 76 -19.08 -30.56 6.76
C ALA A 76 -20.37 -30.93 7.51
N THR A 77 -20.75 -32.21 7.53
CA THR A 77 -21.76 -32.74 8.45
C THR A 77 -21.04 -33.17 9.72
N PHE A 78 -21.28 -32.47 10.81
CA PHE A 78 -20.90 -32.95 12.14
C PHE A 78 -21.85 -34.09 12.51
N ASP A 79 -21.30 -35.20 12.95
CA ASP A 79 -21.97 -36.38 13.50
C ASP A 79 -22.56 -36.08 14.89
N ASP A 80 -23.42 -35.05 14.97
CA ASP A 80 -24.17 -34.61 16.16
C ASP A 80 -25.22 -35.63 16.66
N ASP A 81 -25.19 -36.86 16.13
CA ASP A 81 -26.05 -37.97 16.54
C ASP A 81 -25.36 -38.89 17.57
N ILE A 82 -24.28 -38.46 18.22
CA ILE A 82 -23.80 -39.13 19.44
C ILE A 82 -24.76 -38.73 20.57
N GLU A 83 -25.88 -39.46 20.66
CA GLU A 83 -26.85 -39.37 21.74
C GLU A 83 -26.13 -39.29 23.09
N ASP A 84 -26.22 -38.12 23.71
CA ASP A 84 -25.73 -37.81 25.04
C ASP A 84 -26.60 -38.57 26.08
N SER A 85 -26.40 -39.89 26.17
CA SER A 85 -26.99 -40.75 27.20
C SER A 85 -26.25 -40.65 28.54
N PHE A 86 -25.75 -39.47 28.90
CA PHE A 86 -25.28 -39.18 30.25
C PHE A 86 -26.36 -38.43 31.04
N ASP A 87 -27.16 -39.25 31.73
CA ASP A 87 -28.05 -38.87 32.82
C ASP A 87 -27.37 -37.94 33.84
N GLY A 88 -27.91 -36.73 34.04
CA GLY A 88 -27.52 -35.90 35.18
C GLY A 88 -27.79 -34.40 35.11
N GLY A 89 -29.02 -33.99 35.48
CA GLY A 89 -29.23 -32.80 36.30
C GLY A 89 -29.40 -31.45 35.59
N ALA A 90 -30.62 -30.91 35.70
CA ALA A 90 -31.01 -29.58 35.25
C ALA A 90 -30.19 -28.43 35.88
N ALA A 91 -29.82 -27.46 35.06
CA ALA A 91 -29.54 -26.09 35.50
C ALA A 91 -30.19 -25.09 34.52
N THR A 92 -31.41 -24.65 34.87
CA THR A 92 -32.03 -23.45 34.32
C THR A 92 -31.23 -22.23 34.77
N PHE A 93 -30.67 -21.48 33.81
CA PHE A 93 -30.14 -20.14 34.05
C PHE A 93 -31.13 -19.12 33.49
N ASP A 94 -31.55 -18.22 34.38
CA ASP A 94 -32.48 -17.13 34.18
C ASP A 94 -31.91 -16.09 33.19
N ASP A 95 -32.76 -15.63 32.28
CA ASP A 95 -32.49 -14.60 31.27
C ASP A 95 -32.58 -13.22 31.93
N ASP A 96 -31.44 -12.69 32.38
CA ASP A 96 -31.31 -11.30 32.81
C ASP A 96 -30.44 -10.56 31.79
N THR A 97 -31.11 -9.89 30.85
CA THR A 97 -30.54 -9.09 29.78
C THR A 97 -30.08 -7.74 30.33
N ASP A 98 -28.91 -7.74 30.98
CA ASP A 98 -28.15 -6.52 31.25
C ASP A 98 -26.78 -6.63 30.54
N PRO A 99 -26.46 -5.79 29.54
CA PRO A 99 -25.22 -5.90 28.81
C PRO A 99 -24.04 -5.49 29.71
N ARG A 100 -23.36 -6.51 30.26
CA ARG A 100 -22.09 -6.41 31.01
C ARG A 100 -20.92 -5.91 30.15
N THR A 101 -21.05 -4.73 29.57
CA THR A 101 -20.01 -4.05 28.79
C THR A 101 -19.51 -2.79 29.49
N GLU A 102 -19.41 -2.83 30.82
CA GLU A 102 -18.54 -1.91 31.56
C GLU A 102 -17.11 -2.44 31.56
N GLY A 103 -16.46 -2.38 30.40
CA GLY A 103 -15.09 -2.84 30.26
C GLY A 103 -14.43 -2.26 29.02
N ARG A 104 -13.89 -1.05 29.14
CA ARG A 104 -12.85 -0.39 28.30
C ARG A 104 -13.05 -0.31 26.76
N PHE A 105 -13.99 -1.04 26.18
CA PHE A 105 -14.25 -1.14 24.74
C PHE A 105 -15.46 -0.31 24.29
N ALA A 106 -16.27 0.20 25.23
CA ALA A 106 -17.37 1.12 24.93
C ALA A 106 -16.92 2.51 24.44
N LEU A 107 -15.62 2.85 24.53
CA LEU A 107 -15.10 4.14 24.06
C LEU A 107 -15.00 4.25 22.52
N TYR A 108 -15.18 3.17 21.76
CA TYR A 108 -15.02 3.17 20.30
C TYR A 108 -16.24 2.66 19.51
N SER A 109 -17.36 2.31 20.16
CA SER A 109 -18.59 2.02 19.42
C SER A 109 -19.24 3.33 18.98
N PHE A 110 -18.99 3.73 17.73
CA PHE A 110 -19.86 4.66 17.03
C PHE A 110 -21.26 4.04 16.99
N SER A 111 -22.23 4.68 17.64
CA SER A 111 -23.63 4.33 17.50
C SER A 111 -24.06 4.62 16.06
N GLU A 112 -24.37 3.55 15.34
CA GLU A 112 -25.02 3.58 14.04
C GLU A 112 -26.48 3.97 14.26
N ASP A 113 -26.75 5.25 14.55
CA ASP A 113 -28.07 5.85 14.42
C ASP A 113 -27.92 7.37 14.19
N GLY A 114 -28.30 7.79 12.99
CA GLY A 114 -27.95 9.08 12.40
C GLY A 114 -28.56 10.30 13.08
N ALA A 115 -27.70 11.29 13.33
CA ALA A 115 -28.06 12.70 13.34
C ALA A 115 -26.85 13.56 12.91
N THR A 116 -26.89 13.98 11.64
CA THR A 116 -26.20 15.10 10.96
C THR A 116 -25.02 15.82 11.65
N PRO A 117 -23.80 15.75 11.08
CA PRO A 117 -22.83 16.84 11.09
C PRO A 117 -23.09 17.81 9.90
N PRO A 118 -22.69 19.09 10.00
CA PRO A 118 -23.15 20.14 9.11
C PRO A 118 -22.63 20.00 7.68
N ASN A 119 -23.53 20.28 6.75
CA ASN A 119 -23.30 20.53 5.34
C ASN A 119 -22.16 21.55 5.13
N ALA A 120 -21.08 21.13 4.47
CA ALA A 120 -20.26 21.99 3.64
C ALA A 120 -20.12 21.31 2.28
N SER A 121 -21.12 21.55 1.43
CA SER A 121 -21.03 21.38 -0.01
C SER A 121 -19.86 22.20 -0.53
N ALA A 122 -18.98 21.57 -1.29
CA ALA A 122 -18.08 22.27 -2.20
C ALA A 122 -17.91 21.41 -3.45
N ASP A 123 -18.79 21.66 -4.42
CA ASP A 123 -18.46 21.60 -5.83
C ASP A 123 -17.20 22.44 -6.09
N ASN A 124 -16.22 21.85 -6.78
CA ASN A 124 -15.37 22.47 -7.81
C ASN A 124 -14.22 21.48 -8.09
N GLU A 125 -14.18 20.85 -9.27
CA GLU A 125 -13.69 21.46 -10.50
C GLU A 125 -12.23 21.90 -10.36
N ALA A 126 -11.37 21.28 -11.17
CA ALA A 126 -9.98 21.66 -11.31
C ALA A 126 -9.87 23.15 -11.68
N PRO A 127 -9.09 23.98 -10.97
CA PRO A 127 -8.58 25.19 -11.55
C PRO A 127 -7.27 24.85 -12.27
N ALA A 128 -7.36 24.80 -13.59
CA ALA A 128 -6.24 25.21 -14.40
C ALA A 128 -5.81 26.64 -13.97
N GLY A 129 -4.50 26.84 -13.83
CA GLY A 129 -3.88 28.16 -13.96
C GLY A 129 -3.84 29.05 -12.72
N ARG A 130 -2.72 28.97 -11.99
CA ARG A 130 -2.01 30.17 -11.53
C ARG A 130 -0.52 29.92 -11.73
N ASN A 131 -0.06 30.16 -12.95
CA ASN A 131 1.37 30.33 -13.22
C ASN A 131 1.79 31.64 -12.54
N GLY A 132 2.20 31.54 -11.28
CA GLY A 132 3.10 32.53 -10.68
C GLY A 132 4.43 32.37 -11.41
N ALA A 133 4.68 33.24 -12.37
CA ALA A 133 5.97 33.36 -13.02
C ALA A 133 7.02 33.51 -11.92
N ALA A 134 7.98 32.57 -11.89
CA ALA A 134 9.12 32.66 -11.00
C ALA A 134 9.86 33.97 -11.29
N ASP A 135 10.09 34.76 -10.25
CA ASP A 135 11.00 35.90 -10.32
C ASP A 135 12.41 35.34 -10.59
N PRO A 136 13.07 35.67 -11.72
CA PRO A 136 14.26 34.97 -12.18
C PRO A 136 15.56 35.35 -11.43
N THR A 137 15.45 35.97 -10.26
CA THR A 137 16.58 36.54 -9.51
C THR A 137 17.05 35.70 -8.33
N VAL A 138 16.42 34.55 -8.05
CA VAL A 138 16.93 33.63 -7.02
C VAL A 138 17.99 32.74 -7.66
N PRO A 139 19.25 32.72 -7.15
CA PRO A 139 20.26 31.79 -7.65
C PRO A 139 19.78 30.36 -7.40
N THR A 140 19.51 29.64 -8.48
CA THR A 140 19.10 28.23 -8.45
C THR A 140 20.30 27.40 -7.97
N PRO A 141 20.22 26.74 -6.81
CA PRO A 141 21.28 25.82 -6.38
C PRO A 141 21.37 24.64 -7.35
N ASP A 142 22.58 24.15 -7.64
CA ASP A 142 22.81 22.97 -8.51
C ASP A 142 21.93 21.77 -8.11
N LEU A 143 21.69 21.62 -6.80
CA LEU A 143 20.82 20.61 -6.21
C LEU A 143 19.37 20.68 -6.71
N VAL A 144 18.83 21.87 -6.95
CA VAL A 144 17.44 22.06 -7.42
C VAL A 144 17.29 21.57 -8.86
N ASP A 145 18.31 21.80 -9.68
CA ASP A 145 18.35 21.37 -11.08
C ASP A 145 18.61 19.85 -11.19
N GLU A 146 19.54 19.31 -10.41
CA GLU A 146 19.81 17.86 -10.38
C GLU A 146 18.57 17.05 -9.96
N LEU A 147 17.80 17.57 -9.00
CA LEU A 147 16.62 16.90 -8.49
C LEU A 147 15.35 17.15 -9.33
N ASP A 148 15.40 18.08 -10.30
CA ASP A 148 14.25 18.67 -10.98
C ASP A 148 13.16 19.10 -9.97
N TYR A 149 13.58 19.83 -8.93
CA TYR A 149 12.71 20.12 -7.78
C TYR A 149 11.46 20.94 -8.16
N GLY A 150 11.56 21.76 -9.20
CA GLY A 150 10.45 22.59 -9.69
C GLY A 150 9.25 21.78 -10.20
N SER A 151 9.47 20.56 -10.69
CA SER A 151 8.44 19.67 -11.23
C SER A 151 7.95 18.61 -10.23
N LEU A 152 8.66 18.43 -9.11
CA LEU A 152 8.35 17.40 -8.12
C LEU A 152 7.00 17.62 -7.43
N THR A 153 6.24 16.54 -7.35
CA THR A 153 5.04 16.47 -6.50
C THR A 153 5.44 16.30 -5.02
N LEU A 154 4.53 16.65 -4.11
CA LEU A 154 4.75 16.52 -2.66
C LEU A 154 5.10 15.09 -2.24
N ALA A 155 4.45 14.09 -2.85
CA ALA A 155 4.70 12.69 -2.58
C ALA A 155 6.09 12.24 -3.07
N GLN A 156 6.52 12.71 -4.23
CA GLN A 156 7.84 12.42 -4.78
C GLN A 156 8.95 13.08 -3.95
N LEU A 157 8.74 14.34 -3.51
CA LEU A 157 9.66 14.99 -2.59
C LEU A 157 9.78 14.16 -1.30
N ARG A 158 8.66 13.77 -0.68
CA ARG A 158 8.65 12.96 0.55
C ARG A 158 9.45 11.66 0.42
N ALA A 159 9.33 10.97 -0.72
CA ALA A 159 10.07 9.73 -0.97
C ALA A 159 11.59 9.96 -1.04
N ARG A 160 12.02 11.12 -1.56
CA ARG A 160 13.44 11.48 -1.71
C ARG A 160 14.07 12.06 -0.44
N LEU A 161 13.29 12.67 0.46
CA LEU A 161 13.80 13.28 1.72
C LEU A 161 14.64 12.34 2.61
N ALA A 162 14.51 11.02 2.46
CA ALA A 162 15.30 10.07 3.21
C ALA A 162 16.77 10.00 2.74
N SER A 163 17.03 10.25 1.45
CA SER A 163 18.37 10.20 0.85
C SER A 163 19.12 11.53 0.88
N LEU A 164 18.44 12.64 1.16
CA LEU A 164 19.07 13.96 1.27
C LEU A 164 19.74 14.14 2.64
N SER A 165 20.91 14.77 2.60
CA SER A 165 21.69 15.23 3.75
C SER A 165 21.07 16.48 4.40
N LEU A 166 21.55 16.84 5.59
CA LEU A 166 21.05 18.00 6.33
C LEU A 166 21.26 19.30 5.54
N ASP A 167 22.46 19.50 4.99
CA ASP A 167 22.81 20.71 4.23
C ASP A 167 21.96 20.85 2.96
N GLU A 168 21.66 19.74 2.28
CA GLU A 168 20.78 19.70 1.11
C GLU A 168 19.32 20.06 1.47
N LEU A 169 18.84 19.59 2.63
CA LEU A 169 17.49 19.90 3.11
C LEU A 169 17.32 21.38 3.46
N GLU A 170 18.33 21.98 4.11
CA GLU A 170 18.35 23.41 4.41
C GLU A 170 18.41 24.27 3.14
N THR A 171 19.23 23.85 2.17
CA THR A 171 19.32 24.50 0.86
C THR A 171 17.98 24.49 0.13
N LEU A 172 17.26 23.35 0.13
CA LEU A 172 15.93 23.26 -0.48
C LEU A 172 14.87 24.08 0.28
N LEU A 173 14.96 24.18 1.60
CA LEU A 173 14.04 24.99 2.39
C LEU A 173 14.22 26.47 2.06
N ALA A 174 15.46 26.96 2.03
CA ALA A 174 15.78 28.34 1.67
C ALA A 174 15.32 28.68 0.24
N TYR A 175 15.52 27.74 -0.71
CA TYR A 175 15.06 27.91 -2.09
C TYR A 175 13.52 27.96 -2.20
N GLU A 176 12.79 27.10 -1.47
CA GLU A 176 11.33 27.10 -1.50
C GLU A 176 10.75 28.37 -0.84
N GLU A 177 11.35 28.86 0.25
CA GLU A 177 10.99 30.13 0.88
C GLU A 177 11.21 31.33 -0.04
N ALA A 178 12.31 31.33 -0.81
CA ALA A 178 12.64 32.42 -1.73
C ALA A 178 11.82 32.41 -3.03
N THR A 179 11.23 31.27 -3.41
CA THR A 179 10.54 31.12 -4.71
C THR A 179 9.02 31.04 -4.56
N LYS A 180 8.46 29.84 -4.36
CA LYS A 180 7.02 29.58 -4.44
C LYS A 180 6.33 29.55 -3.07
N ALA A 181 7.10 29.47 -1.99
CA ALA A 181 6.64 29.44 -0.60
C ALA A 181 5.45 28.51 -0.35
N ARG A 182 5.49 27.27 -0.90
CA ARG A 182 4.40 26.31 -0.73
C ARG A 182 4.43 25.75 0.68
N ALA A 183 3.47 26.15 1.50
CA ALA A 183 3.30 25.70 2.89
C ALA A 183 3.44 24.16 3.11
N PRO A 184 2.86 23.26 2.28
CA PRO A 184 3.03 21.83 2.49
C PRO A 184 4.46 21.34 2.24
N PHE A 185 5.22 21.97 1.34
CA PHE A 185 6.62 21.62 1.06
C PHE A 185 7.54 22.08 2.19
N GLN A 186 7.37 23.32 2.64
CA GLN A 186 8.12 23.89 3.77
C GLN A 186 7.92 23.07 5.05
N THR A 187 6.68 22.73 5.37
CA THR A 187 6.35 21.90 6.55
C THR A 187 7.03 20.54 6.49
N LEU A 188 7.11 19.93 5.30
CA LEU A 188 7.76 18.63 5.13
C LEU A 188 9.27 18.73 5.34
N LEU A 189 9.91 19.73 4.74
CA LEU A 189 11.35 19.98 4.85
C LEU A 189 11.73 20.30 6.30
N ALA A 190 11.03 21.21 6.97
CA ALA A 190 11.26 21.57 8.37
C ALA A 190 11.14 20.37 9.34
N ASN A 191 10.10 19.54 9.16
CA ASN A 191 9.92 18.32 9.95
C ASN A 191 11.04 17.31 9.70
N ARG A 192 11.52 17.18 8.45
CA ARG A 192 12.64 16.29 8.13
C ARG A 192 13.94 16.78 8.74
N ILE A 193 14.25 18.07 8.62
CA ILE A 193 15.43 18.71 9.23
C ILE A 193 15.47 18.42 10.73
N THR A 194 14.38 18.74 11.45
CA THR A 194 14.27 18.50 12.90
C THR A 194 14.51 17.03 13.28
N ARG A 195 14.01 16.08 12.47
CA ARG A 195 14.24 14.64 12.69
C ARG A 195 15.66 14.19 12.39
N THR A 196 16.34 14.83 11.45
CA THR A 196 17.73 14.51 11.09
C THR A 196 18.70 15.10 12.12
N THR A 197 18.43 16.29 12.64
CA THR A 197 19.25 16.93 13.68
C THR A 197 19.10 16.28 15.04
N ALA A 198 17.96 15.64 15.32
CA ALA A 198 17.69 14.95 16.59
C ALA A 198 18.30 13.54 16.67
N LYS A 199 18.92 13.05 15.59
CA LYS A 199 19.52 11.71 15.50
C LYS A 199 21.03 11.79 15.63
#